data_AF-A0AAE0ZVV7-F1
#
_entry.id   AF-A0AAE0ZVV7-F1
#
_cell.length_a   1.000
_cell.length_b   1.000
_cell.length_c   1.000
_cell.angle_alpha   90.00
_cell.angle_beta   90.00
_cell.angle_gamma   90.00
#
_symmetry.space_group_name_H-M   'P 1'
#
loop_
_entity.id
_entity.type
_entity.pdbx_description
1 polymer ?
#
loop_
_entity_poly.entity_id
_entity_poly.type
_entity_poly.pdbx_seq_one_letter_code
_entity_poly.pdbx_strand_id
1 'polypeptide(L)'
;MVDPKINADRQKIEAAEMWFYRGLLYISWKEKRANDRILKQRVVNRELYAAVVKTNIVFFGHTTRSRCPLTTDIIQGKMEHRRKRGRPKTTYMGSISGWTEISTVESFYMALNRFSWRERTWQAVQAVDGPTVRRQSQTAPRRSGTRRTTLDE
;
A
#
# COMPACT_ATOMS: atom_id res chain seq x y z
N MET A 1 -3.71 -8.36 13.04
CA MET A 1 -4.37 -8.94 11.84
C MET A 1 -4.39 -7.83 10.80
N VAL A 2 -3.54 -7.89 9.76
CA VAL A 2 -3.44 -6.80 8.76
C VAL A 2 -4.74 -6.74 7.97
N ASP A 3 -5.42 -5.60 7.98
CA ASP A 3 -6.72 -5.45 7.33
C ASP A 3 -6.64 -5.83 5.83
N PRO A 4 -7.47 -6.76 5.34
CA PRO A 4 -7.42 -7.23 3.95
C PRO A 4 -7.66 -6.10 2.94
N LYS A 5 -8.24 -4.97 3.38
CA LYS A 5 -8.48 -3.79 2.55
C LYS A 5 -7.23 -2.95 2.30
N ILE A 6 -6.28 -2.90 3.22
CA ILE A 6 -4.98 -2.22 3.02
C ILE A 6 -4.23 -2.86 1.85
N ASN A 7 -4.33 -4.19 1.72
CA ASN A 7 -3.75 -4.93 0.60
C ASN A 7 -4.42 -4.61 -0.74
N ALA A 8 -5.74 -4.37 -0.78
CA ALA A 8 -6.44 -4.01 -2.00
C ALA A 8 -6.06 -2.60 -2.49
N ASP A 9 -5.90 -1.65 -1.58
CA ASP A 9 -5.50 -0.28 -1.94
C ASP A 9 -4.02 -0.24 -2.36
N ARG A 10 -3.16 -1.06 -1.73
CA ARG A 10 -1.77 -1.29 -2.18
C ARG A 10 -1.71 -1.74 -3.65
N GLN A 11 -2.48 -2.77 -4.02
CA GLN A 11 -2.47 -3.29 -5.39
C GLN A 11 -2.88 -2.24 -6.44
N LYS A 12 -3.84 -1.37 -6.11
CA LYS A 12 -4.25 -0.28 -7.00
C LYS A 12 -3.15 0.76 -7.18
N ILE A 13 -2.47 1.13 -6.09
CA ILE A 13 -1.36 2.10 -6.13
C ILE A 13 -0.20 1.51 -6.93
N GLU A 14 0.17 0.24 -6.71
CA GLU A 14 1.22 -0.42 -7.50
C GLU A 14 0.86 -0.56 -8.98
N ALA A 15 -0.41 -0.81 -9.30
CA ALA A 15 -0.88 -0.84 -10.68
C ALA A 15 -0.83 0.54 -11.35
N ALA A 16 -1.20 1.60 -10.62
CA ALA A 16 -1.07 2.98 -11.08
C ALA A 16 0.40 3.37 -11.28
N GLU A 17 1.28 2.99 -10.37
CA GLU A 17 2.73 3.17 -10.47
C GLU A 17 3.29 2.50 -11.73
N MET A 18 2.86 1.26 -12.02
CA MET A 18 3.21 0.58 -13.27
C MET A 18 2.69 1.32 -14.51
N TRP A 19 1.49 1.88 -14.45
CA TRP A 19 0.94 2.66 -15.57
C TRP A 19 1.79 3.91 -15.84
N PHE A 20 2.19 4.65 -14.80
CA PHE A 20 3.10 5.78 -14.92
C PHE A 20 4.44 5.37 -15.54
N TYR A 21 5.05 4.28 -15.09
CA TYR A 21 6.31 3.78 -15.67
C TYR A 21 6.18 3.41 -17.15
N ARG A 22 5.05 2.82 -17.58
CA ARG A 22 4.84 2.51 -19.00
C ARG A 22 4.73 3.76 -19.86
N GLY A 23 4.08 4.81 -19.34
CA GLY A 23 4.02 6.12 -20.00
C GLY A 23 5.40 6.78 -20.08
N LEU A 24 6.11 6.87 -18.94
CA LEU A 24 7.41 7.51 -18.83
C LEU A 24 8.49 6.82 -19.69
N LEU A 25 8.45 5.49 -19.77
CA LEU A 25 9.38 4.70 -20.57
C LEU A 25 8.93 4.51 -22.03
N TYR A 26 7.85 5.17 -22.45
CA TYR A 26 7.29 5.11 -23.81
C TYR A 26 7.04 3.68 -24.30
N ILE A 27 6.62 2.78 -23.41
CA ILE A 27 6.41 1.36 -23.77
C ILE A 27 5.07 1.22 -24.47
N SER A 28 5.11 0.87 -25.75
CA SER A 28 3.90 0.60 -26.51
C SER A 28 3.11 -0.57 -25.90
N TRP A 29 1.78 -0.42 -25.85
CA TRP A 29 0.89 -1.51 -25.41
C TRP A 29 0.96 -2.73 -26.34
N LYS A 30 1.37 -2.52 -27.61
CA LYS A 30 1.53 -3.59 -28.62
C LYS A 30 2.65 -4.57 -28.28
N GLU A 31 3.68 -4.11 -27.58
CA GLU A 31 4.82 -4.95 -27.21
C GLU A 31 4.47 -5.99 -26.14
N LYS A 32 3.32 -5.85 -25.44
CA LYS A 32 2.81 -6.79 -24.42
C LYS A 32 3.87 -7.24 -23.41
N ARG A 33 4.85 -6.37 -23.10
CA ARG A 33 5.92 -6.67 -22.14
C ARG A 33 5.38 -6.91 -20.74
N ALA A 34 5.87 -7.96 -20.10
CA ALA A 34 5.59 -8.29 -18.71
C ALA A 34 6.13 -7.22 -17.75
N ASN A 35 5.35 -6.90 -16.70
CA ASN A 35 5.70 -5.86 -15.73
C ASN A 35 7.02 -6.14 -15.00
N ASP A 36 7.29 -7.39 -14.65
CA ASP A 36 8.51 -7.79 -13.95
C ASP A 36 9.77 -7.56 -14.78
N ARG A 37 9.67 -7.74 -16.11
CA ARG A 37 10.80 -7.45 -17.02
C ARG A 37 11.07 -5.96 -17.10
N ILE A 38 10.03 -5.13 -17.09
CA ILE A 38 10.15 -3.67 -17.14
C ILE A 38 10.89 -3.16 -15.89
N LEU A 39 10.50 -3.65 -14.71
CA LEU A 39 11.12 -3.26 -13.44
C LEU A 39 12.59 -3.70 -13.37
N LYS A 40 12.89 -4.95 -13.76
CA LYS A 40 14.27 -5.49 -13.77
C LYS A 40 15.19 -4.77 -14.77
N GLN A 41 14.70 -4.46 -15.97
CA GLN A 41 15.52 -3.92 -17.05
C GLN A 41 15.98 -2.48 -16.80
N ARG A 42 15.21 -1.70 -16.03
CA ARG A 42 15.47 -0.28 -15.80
C ARG A 42 15.96 0.03 -14.39
N VAL A 43 16.12 -0.97 -13.53
CA VAL A 43 16.52 -0.83 -12.11
C VAL A 43 15.58 0.15 -11.38
N VAL A 44 14.30 0.08 -11.68
CA VAL A 44 13.28 0.92 -11.04
C VAL A 44 12.54 0.08 -10.01
N ASN A 45 12.64 0.47 -8.75
CA ASN A 45 11.90 -0.15 -7.66
C ASN A 45 10.50 0.47 -7.53
N ARG A 46 9.54 -0.30 -7.01
CA ARG A 46 8.24 0.25 -6.62
C ARG A 46 8.40 0.94 -5.28
N GLU A 47 8.20 2.25 -5.26
CA GLU A 47 8.42 3.09 -4.07
C GLU A 47 7.18 3.93 -3.73
N LEU A 48 6.24 4.07 -4.67
CA LEU A 48 5.10 4.97 -4.49
C LEU A 48 4.24 4.60 -3.29
N TYR A 49 3.95 3.32 -3.11
CA TYR A 49 3.14 2.87 -1.97
C TYR A 49 3.83 3.17 -0.64
N ALA A 50 5.12 2.89 -0.52
CA ALA A 50 5.88 3.17 0.69
C ALA A 50 6.05 4.67 0.95
N ALA A 51 6.20 5.47 -0.09
CA ALA A 51 6.20 6.93 0.02
C ALA A 51 4.86 7.46 0.58
N VAL A 52 3.73 6.91 0.11
CA VAL A 52 2.40 7.24 0.65
C VAL A 52 2.28 6.83 2.11
N VAL A 53 2.68 5.60 2.46
CA VAL A 53 2.66 5.11 3.85
C VAL A 53 3.51 6.02 4.75
N LYS A 54 4.75 6.28 4.36
CA LYS A 54 5.67 7.18 5.07
C LYS A 54 5.05 8.54 5.32
N THR A 55 4.48 9.15 4.28
CA THR A 55 3.87 10.48 4.37
C THR A 55 2.71 10.49 5.35
N ASN A 56 1.84 9.46 5.32
CA ASN A 56 0.73 9.36 6.26
C ASN A 56 1.20 9.21 7.71
N ILE A 57 2.20 8.36 7.98
CA ILE A 57 2.73 8.14 9.33
C ILE A 57 3.45 9.40 9.85
N VAL A 58 4.24 10.08 9.00
CA VAL A 58 4.89 11.35 9.36
C VAL A 58 3.85 12.42 9.68
N PHE A 59 2.80 12.52 8.88
CA PHE A 59 1.70 13.47 9.09
C PHE A 59 0.96 13.21 10.41
N PHE A 60 0.72 11.94 10.76
CA PHE A 60 0.14 11.59 12.06
C PHE A 60 1.00 12.12 13.22
N GLY A 61 2.30 11.86 13.20
CA GLY A 61 3.19 12.33 14.25
C GLY A 61 3.27 13.85 14.34
N HIS A 62 3.28 14.53 13.19
CA HIS A 62 3.20 16.00 13.16
C HIS A 62 1.92 16.50 13.81
N THR A 63 0.78 15.88 13.47
CA THR A 63 -0.52 16.30 14.00
C THR A 63 -0.65 16.05 15.50
N THR A 64 -0.22 14.87 15.99
CA THR A 64 -0.24 14.53 17.42
C THR A 64 0.57 15.51 18.27
N ARG A 65 1.65 16.08 17.71
CA ARG A 65 2.49 17.08 18.37
C ARG A 65 2.02 18.52 18.13
N SER A 66 1.09 18.73 17.22
CA SER A 66 0.55 20.05 16.93
C SER A 66 -0.48 20.44 18.00
N ARG A 67 -0.51 21.73 18.35
CA ARG A 67 -1.44 22.26 19.37
C ARG A 67 -2.85 22.55 18.82
N CYS A 68 -3.19 22.01 17.64
CA CYS A 68 -4.49 22.24 17.01
C CYS A 68 -5.53 21.20 17.47
N PRO A 69 -6.48 21.55 18.37
CA PRO A 69 -7.45 20.60 18.93
C PRO A 69 -8.40 20.03 17.87
N LEU A 70 -8.74 20.82 16.85
CA LEU A 70 -9.60 20.37 15.76
C LEU A 70 -8.99 19.19 14.99
N THR A 71 -7.69 19.24 14.71
CA THR A 71 -7.02 18.19 13.93
C THR A 71 -6.95 16.90 14.74
N THR A 72 -6.72 16.99 16.05
CA THR A 72 -6.73 15.82 16.93
C THR A 72 -8.11 15.19 17.04
N ASP A 73 -9.18 16.00 17.12
CA ASP A 73 -10.55 15.49 17.21
C ASP A 73 -11.02 14.82 15.91
N ILE A 74 -10.65 15.40 14.75
CA ILE A 74 -10.92 14.81 13.43
C ILE A 74 -10.19 13.46 13.28
N ILE A 75 -8.91 13.40 13.63
CA ILE A 75 -8.10 12.18 13.51
C ILE A 75 -8.60 11.08 14.45
N GLN A 76 -8.95 11.44 15.70
CA GLN A 76 -9.53 10.51 16.67
C GLN A 76 -10.96 10.10 16.31
N GLY A 77 -11.61 10.82 15.39
CA GLY A 77 -12.97 10.55 14.97
C GLY A 77 -14.01 10.88 16.03
N LYS A 78 -13.72 11.85 16.92
CA LYS A 78 -14.61 12.34 17.98
C LYS A 78 -15.76 13.21 17.47
N MET A 79 -15.91 13.34 16.15
CA MET A 79 -16.99 14.11 15.55
C MET A 79 -18.34 13.41 15.73
N GLU A 80 -19.34 14.18 16.17
CA GLU A 80 -20.69 13.72 16.54
C GLU A 80 -21.50 13.09 15.38
N HIS A 81 -21.03 13.21 14.14
CA HIS A 81 -21.76 12.76 12.97
C HIS A 81 -21.61 11.26 12.70
N ARG A 82 -22.74 10.59 12.43
CA ARG A 82 -22.76 9.20 11.96
C ARG A 82 -22.14 9.08 10.56
N ARG A 83 -21.43 7.97 10.32
CA ARG A 83 -20.86 7.67 8.99
C ARG A 83 -21.98 7.48 7.97
N LYS A 84 -21.92 8.22 6.85
CA LYS A 84 -22.82 8.02 5.71
C LYS A 84 -22.64 6.63 5.09
N ARG A 85 -23.73 6.04 4.59
CA ARG A 85 -23.71 4.78 3.84
C ARG A 85 -22.78 4.88 2.62
N GLY A 86 -22.03 3.83 2.33
CA GLY A 86 -21.08 3.77 1.21
C GLY A 86 -19.66 4.28 1.53
N ARG A 87 -19.45 5.00 2.64
CA ARG A 87 -18.09 5.39 3.07
C ARG A 87 -17.28 4.14 3.47
N PRO A 88 -16.01 4.02 3.05
CA PRO A 88 -15.14 2.94 3.51
C PRO A 88 -15.08 2.84 5.03
N LYS A 89 -15.12 1.60 5.55
CA LYS A 89 -14.95 1.33 6.99
C LYS A 89 -13.50 1.56 7.47
N THR A 90 -12.54 1.58 6.55
CA THR A 90 -11.14 1.87 6.83
C THR A 90 -11.03 3.30 7.34
N THR A 91 -10.61 3.46 8.60
CA THR A 91 -10.34 4.76 9.20
C THR A 91 -8.87 5.10 9.01
N TYR A 92 -8.55 6.39 9.04
CA TYR A 92 -7.15 6.84 9.03
C TYR A 92 -6.34 6.19 10.17
N MET A 93 -6.91 6.14 11.38
CA MET A 93 -6.30 5.45 12.53
C MET A 93 -6.15 3.94 12.33
N GLY A 94 -7.12 3.30 11.68
CA GLY A 94 -7.04 1.88 11.32
C GLY A 94 -5.89 1.63 10.34
N SER A 95 -5.70 2.50 9.35
CA SER A 95 -4.55 2.43 8.44
C SER A 95 -3.22 2.62 9.15
N ILE A 96 -3.11 3.61 10.06
CA ILE A 96 -1.89 3.83 10.86
C ILE A 96 -1.58 2.59 11.71
N SER A 97 -2.56 2.07 12.45
CA SER A 97 -2.39 0.86 13.26
C SER A 97 -2.03 -0.37 12.40
N GLY A 98 -2.60 -0.46 11.20
CA GLY A 98 -2.30 -1.53 10.24
C GLY A 98 -0.87 -1.48 9.70
N TRP A 99 -0.32 -0.30 9.42
CA TRP A 99 1.07 -0.16 8.94
C TRP A 99 2.09 -0.21 10.07
N THR A 100 1.77 0.40 11.21
CA THR A 100 2.68 0.45 12.35
C THR A 100 2.51 -0.72 13.28
N GLU A 101 1.62 -1.68 13.06
CA GLU A 101 1.36 -2.86 13.92
C GLU A 101 1.28 -2.56 15.42
N ILE A 102 0.86 -1.35 15.77
CA ILE A 102 0.80 -0.81 17.13
C ILE A 102 -0.63 -0.35 17.38
N SER A 103 -1.07 -0.43 18.63
CA SER A 103 -2.40 0.04 19.01
C SER A 103 -2.57 1.55 18.76
N THR A 104 -3.79 1.98 18.52
CA THR A 104 -4.13 3.41 18.36
C THR A 104 -3.65 4.26 19.54
N VAL A 105 -3.75 3.75 20.77
CA VAL A 105 -3.37 4.50 21.98
C VAL A 105 -1.85 4.64 22.06
N GLU A 106 -1.13 3.54 21.83
CA GLU A 106 0.32 3.51 21.87
C GLU A 106 0.94 4.34 20.74
N SER A 107 0.30 4.42 19.56
CA SER A 107 0.76 5.29 18.48
C SER A 107 0.72 6.76 18.87
N PHE A 108 -0.29 7.21 19.63
CA PHE A 108 -0.32 8.58 20.18
C PHE A 108 0.83 8.83 21.15
N TYR A 109 1.06 7.94 22.12
CA TYR A 109 2.14 8.09 23.09
C TYR A 109 3.52 8.08 22.42
N MET A 110 3.76 7.14 21.51
CA MET A 110 5.03 7.03 20.79
C MET A 110 5.27 8.22 19.85
N ALA A 111 4.21 8.79 19.26
CA ALA A 111 4.29 9.94 18.37
C ALA A 111 4.71 11.25 19.07
N LEU A 112 4.53 11.36 20.38
CA LEU A 112 4.97 12.52 21.17
C LEU A 112 6.50 12.67 21.15
N ASN A 113 7.23 11.56 21.18
CA ASN A 113 8.67 11.54 21.06
C ASN A 113 9.08 11.44 19.57
N ARG A 114 9.82 12.45 19.09
CA ARG A 114 10.23 12.55 17.67
C ARG A 114 11.17 11.42 17.26
N PHE A 115 12.03 10.95 18.16
CA PHE A 115 13.01 9.92 17.86
C PHE A 115 12.33 8.57 17.70
N SER A 116 11.56 8.14 18.70
CA SER A 116 10.78 6.89 18.65
C SER A 116 9.81 6.86 17.48
N TRP A 117 9.17 7.99 17.17
CA TRP A 117 8.27 8.05 16.03
C TRP A 117 9.00 7.92 14.69
N ARG A 118 10.17 8.56 14.54
CA ARG A 118 10.99 8.41 13.32
C ARG A 118 11.46 6.97 13.15
N GLU A 119 11.91 6.34 14.22
CA GLU A 119 12.30 4.93 14.21
C GLU A 119 11.13 4.04 13.80
N ARG A 120 9.94 4.25 14.38
CA ARG A 120 8.76 3.48 14.00
C ARG A 120 8.35 3.70 12.55
N THR A 121 8.44 4.94 12.06
CA THR A 121 8.15 5.24 10.64
C THR A 121 9.08 4.46 9.72
N TRP A 122 10.36 4.34 10.09
CA TRP A 122 11.34 3.60 9.30
C TRP A 122 11.06 2.10 9.31
N GLN A 123 10.75 1.53 10.48
CA GLN A 123 10.35 0.13 10.61
C GLN A 123 9.09 -0.19 9.78
N ALA A 124 8.06 0.66 9.84
CA ALA A 124 6.82 0.48 9.09
C ALA A 124 7.06 0.58 7.57
N VAL A 125 7.90 1.52 7.13
CA VAL A 125 8.29 1.64 5.72
C VAL A 125 9.04 0.41 5.26
N GLN A 126 9.99 -0.11 6.05
CA GLN A 126 10.70 -1.35 5.72
C GLN A 126 9.80 -2.58 5.68
N ALA A 127 8.81 -2.68 6.56
CA ALA A 127 7.83 -3.77 6.53
C ALA A 127 7.00 -3.75 5.23
N VAL A 128 6.75 -2.55 4.69
CA VAL A 128 6.03 -2.34 3.43
C VAL A 128 6.92 -2.55 2.20
N ASP A 129 8.16 -2.05 2.26
CA ASP A 129 9.23 -2.12 1.25
C ASP A 129 10.00 -3.45 1.24
N GLY A 130 9.67 -4.36 2.16
CA GLY A 130 10.36 -5.64 2.35
C GLY A 130 10.67 -6.34 1.02
N PRO A 131 11.83 -7.03 0.92
CA PRO A 131 12.54 -7.24 -0.33
C PRO A 131 11.59 -7.75 -1.39
N THR A 132 11.62 -7.09 -2.55
CA THR A 132 10.91 -7.51 -3.77
C THR A 132 11.54 -8.82 -4.28
N VAL A 133 11.44 -9.88 -3.49
CA VAL A 133 11.85 -11.24 -3.80
C VAL A 133 10.81 -12.14 -3.15
N ARG A 134 10.01 -12.80 -3.99
CA ARG A 134 8.94 -13.77 -3.66
C ARG A 134 7.62 -13.17 -3.17
N ARG A 135 6.80 -12.81 -4.15
CA ARG A 135 5.50 -13.47 -4.27
C ARG A 135 5.47 -14.14 -5.62
N GLN A 136 5.72 -15.45 -5.62
CA GLN A 136 5.34 -16.27 -6.76
C GLN A 136 3.85 -16.00 -6.99
N SER A 137 3.55 -15.36 -8.12
CA SER A 137 2.22 -15.37 -8.67
C SER A 137 1.84 -16.84 -8.84
N GLN A 138 1.00 -17.35 -7.94
CA GLN A 138 0.12 -18.47 -8.25
C GLN A 138 -0.83 -17.99 -9.36
N THR A 139 -0.33 -17.88 -10.58
CA THR A 139 -1.18 -17.89 -11.76
C THR A 139 -1.40 -19.36 -12.07
N ALA A 140 -2.62 -19.84 -11.83
CA ALA A 140 -3.02 -21.18 -12.24
C ALA A 140 -2.64 -21.39 -13.71
N PRO A 141 -2.11 -22.57 -14.09
CA PRO A 141 -1.72 -22.81 -15.47
C PRO A 141 -2.93 -22.56 -16.38
N ARG A 142 -2.73 -21.73 -17.39
CA ARG A 142 -3.66 -21.62 -18.53
C ARG A 142 -3.95 -23.04 -18.97
N ARG A 143 -5.21 -23.47 -18.89
CA ARG A 143 -5.69 -24.72 -19.52
C ARG A 143 -5.21 -24.70 -20.96
N SER A 144 -4.15 -25.44 -21.25
CA SER A 144 -3.80 -25.81 -22.62
C SER A 144 -4.98 -26.63 -23.11
N GLY A 145 -5.78 -26.05 -24.00
CA GLY A 145 -6.82 -26.78 -24.68
C GLY A 145 -6.17 -27.93 -25.43
N THR A 146 -6.29 -29.14 -24.91
CA THR A 146 -5.99 -30.35 -25.64
C THR A 146 -6.98 -30.40 -26.81
N ARG A 147 -6.54 -29.99 -28.00
CA ARG A 147 -7.24 -30.35 -29.23
C ARG A 147 -7.21 -31.87 -29.29
N ARG A 148 -8.37 -32.49 -29.09
CA ARG A 148 -8.60 -33.89 -29.37
C ARG A 148 -8.52 -34.04 -30.90
N THR A 149 -7.36 -34.42 -31.42
CA THR A 149 -7.23 -34.94 -32.78
C THR A 149 -7.86 -36.32 -32.79
N THR A 150 -9.07 -36.43 -33.32
CA THR A 150 -9.58 -37.70 -33.84
C THR A 150 -8.89 -37.90 -35.18
N LEU A 151 -7.89 -38.78 -35.21
CA LEU A 151 -7.42 -39.38 -36.46
C LEU A 151 -8.35 -40.56 -36.73
N ASP A 152 -8.90 -40.54 -37.94
CA ASP A 152 -9.61 -41.63 -38.57
C ASP A 152 -8.66 -42.85 -38.71
N GLU A 153 -9.12 -44.02 -38.27
CA GLU A 153 -8.94 -45.36 -38.85
C GLU A 153 -9.65 -46.41 -37.98
#